data_AF-A0AAW0VP18-F1
#
_entry.id   AF-A0AAW0VP18-F1
#
_cell.length_a   1.000
_cell.length_b   1.000
_cell.length_c   1.000
_cell.angle_alpha   90.00
_cell.angle_beta   90.00
_cell.angle_gamma   90.00
#
_symmetry.space_group_name_H-M   'P 1'
#
loop_
_entity.id
_entity.type
_entity.pdbx_description
1 polymer ?
#
loop_
_entity_poly.entity_id
_entity_poly.type
_entity_poly.pdbx_seq_one_letter_code
_entity_poly.pdbx_strand_id
1 'polypeptide(L)'
;DWAGINLSDALRLGVVCSVGGIYLDLDMWVVAPLPSSEAWIGRERWDHLSNGAFKISKDHWLCVEAIRELTEHFQGNIWGHNGPGVFQRVVRKACNIQNISDVHQCKDLVMLAPSTFYPLHWKRWEELFVSGGSSSWSWPHNTVGIHLWNKFSKGAPLHPGDGSIVDATSQKNCPKIYDTVGQIRKLRDHLQRRKMRKISRHSQEA
;
A
#
# COMPACT_ATOMS: atom_id res chain seq x y z
N ASP A 1 6.52 17.01 -0.52
CA ASP A 1 7.26 17.72 -1.59
C ASP A 1 7.79 16.69 -2.58
N TRP A 2 8.40 17.13 -3.69
CA TRP A 2 9.03 16.24 -4.68
C TRP A 2 10.23 15.48 -4.10
N ALA A 3 11.00 16.12 -3.22
CA ALA A 3 12.20 15.53 -2.63
C ALA A 3 11.87 14.26 -1.84
N GLY A 4 10.86 14.29 -0.98
CA GLY A 4 10.44 13.15 -0.16
C GLY A 4 9.92 11.98 -0.98
N ILE A 5 9.15 12.24 -2.05
CA ILE A 5 8.66 11.18 -2.94
C ILE A 5 9.83 10.50 -3.65
N ASN A 6 10.71 11.28 -4.27
CA ASN A 6 11.86 10.74 -5.00
C ASN A 6 12.85 10.02 -4.07
N LEU A 7 13.07 10.55 -2.86
CA LEU A 7 13.90 9.90 -1.86
C LEU A 7 13.30 8.56 -1.45
N SER A 8 11.98 8.50 -1.20
CA SER A 8 11.28 7.26 -0.88
C SER A 8 11.38 6.22 -2.01
N ASP A 9 11.28 6.65 -3.27
CA ASP A 9 11.42 5.78 -4.45
C ASP A 9 12.84 5.23 -4.61
N ALA A 10 13.85 6.09 -4.40
CA ALA A 10 15.24 5.66 -4.45
C ALA A 10 15.61 4.75 -3.26
N LEU A 11 15.16 5.09 -2.05
CA LEU A 11 15.49 4.34 -0.84
C LEU A 11 14.92 2.93 -0.86
N ARG A 12 13.64 2.76 -1.23
CA ARG A 12 13.05 1.41 -1.26
C ARG A 12 13.77 0.49 -2.23
N LEU A 13 14.17 1.02 -3.39
CA LEU A 13 14.90 0.25 -4.39
C LEU A 13 16.33 -0.03 -3.91
N GLY A 14 17.03 0.99 -3.41
CA GLY A 14 18.39 0.86 -2.90
C GLY A 14 18.51 -0.13 -1.73
N VAL A 15 17.59 -0.07 -0.77
CA VAL A 15 17.55 -1.01 0.35
C VAL A 15 17.31 -2.43 -0.15
N VAL A 16 16.23 -2.67 -0.90
CA VAL A 16 15.94 -4.02 -1.41
C VAL A 16 17.08 -4.54 -2.29
N CYS A 17 17.72 -3.70 -3.09
CA CYS A 17 18.83 -4.14 -3.92
C CYS A 17 20.15 -4.33 -3.19
N SER A 18 20.32 -3.74 -2.01
CA SER A 18 21.51 -3.96 -1.17
C SER A 18 21.46 -5.28 -0.38
N VAL A 19 20.29 -5.62 0.16
CA VAL A 19 20.13 -6.77 1.07
C VAL A 19 19.22 -7.87 0.54
N GLY A 20 18.51 -7.65 -0.55
CA GLY A 20 17.42 -8.49 -1.02
C GLY A 20 16.16 -8.35 -0.16
N GLY A 21 15.08 -9.00 -0.59
CA GLY A 21 13.86 -9.13 0.20
C GLY A 21 12.69 -8.35 -0.37
N ILE A 22 11.76 -7.96 0.50
CA ILE A 22 10.42 -7.46 0.15
C ILE A 22 10.28 -6.03 0.61
N TYR A 23 9.79 -5.16 -0.27
CA TYR A 23 9.26 -3.86 0.09
C TYR A 23 7.74 -3.85 -0.10
N LEU A 24 7.05 -3.26 0.88
CA LEU A 24 5.64 -2.90 0.84
C LEU A 24 5.49 -1.46 1.33
N ASP A 25 4.63 -0.68 0.69
CA ASP A 25 4.26 0.64 1.20
C ASP A 25 3.66 0.52 2.60
N LEU A 26 3.92 1.53 3.44
CA LEU A 26 3.56 1.50 4.86
C LEU A 26 2.04 1.50 5.12
N ASP A 27 1.25 1.83 4.11
CA ASP A 27 -0.21 1.81 4.12
C ASP A 27 -0.79 0.56 3.43
N MET A 28 -0.04 -0.55 3.41
CA MET A 28 -0.54 -1.86 3.01
C MET A 28 -0.83 -2.77 4.21
N TRP A 29 -1.99 -3.43 4.18
CA TRP A 29 -2.28 -4.55 5.07
C TRP A 29 -2.04 -5.88 4.38
N VAL A 30 -1.21 -6.71 4.98
CA VAL A 30 -0.99 -8.09 4.54
C VAL A 30 -2.06 -8.99 5.16
N VAL A 31 -2.88 -9.61 4.32
CA VAL A 31 -4.05 -10.43 4.72
C VAL A 31 -3.91 -11.90 4.32
N ALA A 32 -2.84 -12.26 3.60
CA ALA A 32 -2.47 -13.63 3.29
C ALA A 32 -0.94 -13.77 3.20
N PRO A 33 -0.39 -15.00 3.18
CA PRO A 33 1.05 -15.21 3.02
C PRO A 33 1.61 -14.55 1.74
N LEU A 34 2.80 -13.94 1.86
CA LEU A 34 3.48 -13.30 0.73
C LEU A 34 3.94 -14.34 -0.31
N PRO A 35 3.99 -14.00 -1.61
CA PRO A 35 4.46 -14.92 -2.64
C PRO A 35 5.91 -15.36 -2.41
N SER A 36 6.17 -16.65 -2.61
CA SER A 36 7.48 -17.25 -2.35
C SER A 36 8.53 -17.00 -3.43
N SER A 37 8.13 -16.66 -4.67
CA SER A 37 9.02 -16.41 -5.80
C SER A 37 10.20 -15.48 -5.46
N GLU A 38 11.37 -15.72 -6.04
CA GLU A 38 12.60 -14.95 -5.76
C GLU A 38 12.50 -13.47 -6.16
N ALA A 39 11.80 -13.19 -7.26
CA ALA A 39 11.50 -11.82 -7.66
C ALA A 39 10.06 -11.68 -8.13
N TRP A 40 9.39 -10.64 -7.65
CA TRP A 40 8.06 -10.27 -8.12
C TRP A 40 7.80 -8.78 -8.01
N ILE A 41 6.97 -8.25 -8.92
CA ILE A 41 6.47 -6.87 -8.87
C ILE A 41 4.94 -6.89 -8.89
N GLY A 42 4.34 -6.14 -7.97
CA GLY A 42 2.90 -5.88 -7.97
C GLY A 42 2.52 -4.90 -9.09
N ARG A 43 1.51 -5.26 -9.88
CA ARG A 43 0.86 -4.36 -10.83
C ARG A 43 -0.20 -3.52 -10.10
N GLU A 44 -0.24 -2.21 -10.29
CA GLU A 44 -1.40 -1.41 -9.87
C GLU A 44 -2.57 -1.61 -10.84
N ARG A 45 -2.25 -1.75 -12.13
CA ARG A 45 -3.17 -2.06 -13.23
C ARG A 45 -2.50 -3.05 -14.17
N TRP A 46 -3.25 -3.74 -15.02
CA TRP A 46 -2.69 -4.76 -15.91
C TRP A 46 -1.54 -4.25 -16.79
N ASP A 47 -1.59 -2.99 -17.18
CA ASP A 47 -0.60 -2.27 -18.00
C ASP A 47 0.40 -1.42 -17.18
N HIS A 48 0.31 -1.45 -15.85
CA HIS A 48 1.07 -0.56 -14.97
C HIS A 48 1.67 -1.28 -13.77
N LEU A 49 3.00 -1.43 -13.78
CA LEU A 49 3.76 -1.84 -12.60
C LEU A 49 3.74 -0.75 -11.54
N SER A 50 3.77 -1.14 -10.27
CA SER A 50 3.95 -0.24 -9.13
C SER A 50 5.32 -0.46 -8.50
N ASN A 51 5.82 0.52 -7.74
CA ASN A 51 6.94 0.32 -6.81
C ASN A 51 6.51 0.28 -5.33
N GLY A 52 5.20 0.14 -5.07
CA GLY A 52 4.64 0.03 -3.73
C GLY A 52 4.65 -1.38 -3.15
N ALA A 53 4.79 -2.42 -3.98
CA ALA A 53 4.92 -3.81 -3.53
C ALA A 53 5.79 -4.59 -4.49
N PHE A 54 6.96 -5.04 -4.03
CA PHE A 54 7.86 -5.88 -4.82
C PHE A 54 8.79 -6.69 -3.93
N LYS A 55 9.26 -7.82 -4.46
CA LYS A 55 10.38 -8.59 -3.91
C LYS A 55 11.46 -8.70 -4.97
N ILE A 56 12.70 -8.54 -4.55
CA ILE A 56 13.86 -8.87 -5.38
C ILE A 56 14.87 -9.55 -4.45
N SER A 57 15.18 -10.81 -4.73
CA SER A 57 16.26 -11.51 -4.03
C SER A 57 17.61 -10.84 -4.27
N LYS A 58 18.53 -11.03 -3.32
CA LYS A 58 19.89 -10.51 -3.43
C LYS A 58 20.53 -10.99 -4.75
N ASP A 59 21.28 -10.12 -5.40
CA ASP A 59 22.02 -10.39 -6.65
C ASP A 59 21.15 -10.66 -7.89
N HIS A 60 19.82 -10.52 -7.81
CA HIS A 60 18.94 -10.67 -8.96
C HIS A 60 19.14 -9.54 -9.99
N TRP A 61 19.13 -9.88 -11.29
CA TRP A 61 19.45 -8.97 -12.40
C TRP A 61 18.67 -7.66 -12.38
N LEU A 62 17.41 -7.72 -11.95
CA LEU A 62 16.51 -6.56 -11.88
C LEU A 62 17.09 -5.44 -11.03
N CYS A 63 17.87 -5.75 -10.00
CA CYS A 63 18.47 -4.73 -9.15
C CYS A 63 19.54 -3.91 -9.86
N VAL A 64 20.45 -4.56 -10.58
CA VAL A 64 21.50 -3.86 -11.34
C VAL A 64 20.85 -2.97 -12.40
N GLU A 65 19.89 -3.51 -13.14
CA GLU A 65 19.20 -2.77 -14.19
C GLU A 65 18.36 -1.62 -13.65
N ALA A 66 17.63 -1.82 -12.54
CA ALA A 66 16.80 -0.78 -11.93
C ALA A 66 17.62 0.33 -11.28
N ILE A 67 18.73 0.00 -10.60
CA ILE A 67 19.62 1.02 -10.04
C ILE A 67 20.28 1.82 -11.15
N ARG A 68 20.77 1.17 -12.23
CA ARG A 68 21.33 1.88 -13.39
C ARG A 68 20.30 2.80 -14.05
N GLU A 69 19.09 2.29 -14.29
CA GLU A 69 18.01 3.07 -14.89
C GLU A 69 17.63 4.28 -14.02
N LEU A 70 17.57 4.10 -12.70
CA LEU A 70 17.27 5.18 -11.77
C LEU A 70 18.37 6.26 -11.80
N THR A 71 19.65 5.88 -11.81
CA THR A 71 20.75 6.85 -11.73
C THR A 71 21.02 7.56 -13.05
N GLU A 72 20.90 6.88 -14.18
CA GLU A 72 21.14 7.46 -15.52
C GLU A 72 19.98 8.34 -16.00
N HIS A 73 18.75 8.04 -15.56
CA HIS A 73 17.55 8.69 -16.07
C HIS A 73 16.69 9.35 -14.99
N PHE A 74 17.30 9.75 -13.87
CA PHE A 74 16.59 10.42 -12.79
C PHE A 74 15.88 11.71 -13.27
N GLN A 75 14.58 11.85 -12.97
CA GLN A 75 13.83 13.10 -13.22
C GLN A 75 12.96 13.47 -12.01
N GLY A 76 13.45 14.40 -11.19
CA GLY A 76 12.83 14.73 -9.90
C GLY A 76 11.49 15.48 -9.99
N ASN A 77 11.14 16.00 -11.16
CA ASN A 77 9.94 16.81 -11.40
C ASN A 77 8.81 16.06 -12.12
N ILE A 78 8.96 14.76 -12.39
CA ILE A 78 7.94 13.93 -13.04
C ILE A 78 7.43 12.88 -12.06
N TRP A 79 6.12 12.90 -11.80
CA TRP A 79 5.51 11.97 -10.86
C TRP A 79 5.63 10.52 -11.33
N GLY A 80 6.10 9.66 -10.43
CA GLY A 80 6.28 8.24 -10.68
C GLY A 80 7.46 7.88 -11.58
N HIS A 81 8.22 8.85 -12.12
CA HIS A 81 9.31 8.57 -13.07
C HIS A 81 10.46 7.76 -12.46
N ASN A 82 10.80 8.05 -11.20
CA ASN A 82 11.89 7.43 -10.45
C ASN A 82 11.45 6.21 -9.62
N GLY A 83 10.14 5.96 -9.52
CA GLY A 83 9.57 4.81 -8.85
C GLY A 83 9.01 3.80 -9.86
N PRO A 84 7.68 3.73 -10.05
CA PRO A 84 7.06 2.85 -11.05
C PRO A 84 7.71 2.95 -12.44
N GLY A 85 8.03 4.16 -12.89
CA GLY A 85 8.64 4.44 -14.20
C GLY A 85 9.94 3.67 -14.45
N VAL A 86 10.77 3.47 -13.42
CA VAL A 86 12.01 2.67 -13.50
C VAL A 86 11.67 1.23 -13.86
N PHE A 87 10.77 0.59 -13.10
CA PHE A 87 10.34 -0.78 -13.40
C PHE A 87 9.69 -0.89 -14.78
N GLN A 88 8.87 0.08 -15.16
CA GLN A 88 8.23 0.12 -16.47
C GLN A 88 9.26 0.12 -17.61
N ARG A 89 10.34 0.89 -17.51
CA ARG A 89 11.38 0.97 -18.55
C ARG A 89 12.30 -0.26 -18.55
N VAL A 90 12.75 -0.69 -17.37
CA VAL A 90 13.62 -1.87 -17.22
C VAL A 90 12.93 -3.13 -17.71
N VAL A 91 11.69 -3.38 -17.30
CA VAL A 91 10.94 -4.57 -17.71
C VAL A 91 10.67 -4.53 -19.22
N ARG A 92 10.23 -3.39 -19.79
CA ARG A 92 10.04 -3.29 -21.25
C ARG A 92 11.30 -3.64 -22.04
N LYS A 93 12.45 -3.11 -21.63
CA LYS A 93 13.74 -3.36 -22.26
C LYS A 93 14.21 -4.80 -22.07
N ALA A 94 14.18 -5.31 -20.84
CA ALA A 94 14.72 -6.63 -20.50
C ALA A 94 13.87 -7.79 -21.02
N CYS A 95 12.57 -7.58 -21.20
CA CYS A 95 11.62 -8.59 -21.68
C CYS A 95 11.27 -8.41 -23.16
N ASN A 96 11.79 -7.38 -23.84
CA ASN A 96 11.50 -7.02 -25.23
C ASN A 96 9.99 -6.88 -25.53
N ILE A 97 9.31 -6.05 -24.75
CA ILE A 97 7.87 -5.81 -24.85
C ILE A 97 7.58 -4.31 -24.96
N GLN A 98 6.42 -3.97 -25.53
CA GLN A 98 5.92 -2.61 -25.57
C GLN A 98 4.93 -2.34 -24.44
N ASN A 99 3.99 -3.27 -24.21
CA ASN A 99 2.99 -3.18 -23.15
C ASN A 99 3.26 -4.21 -22.04
N ILE A 100 3.08 -3.78 -20.79
CA ILE A 100 3.21 -4.65 -19.61
C ILE A 100 2.09 -5.70 -19.57
N SER A 101 0.92 -5.37 -20.14
CA SER A 101 -0.19 -6.31 -20.26
C SER A 101 0.17 -7.56 -21.07
N ASP A 102 1.15 -7.44 -21.97
CA ASP A 102 1.55 -8.53 -22.88
C ASP A 102 2.48 -9.53 -22.19
N VAL A 103 2.90 -9.27 -20.94
CA VAL A 103 3.84 -10.17 -20.27
C VAL A 103 3.15 -11.36 -19.64
N HIS A 104 3.38 -12.51 -20.26
CA HIS A 104 3.07 -13.80 -19.66
C HIS A 104 4.25 -14.31 -18.79
N GLN A 105 5.49 -14.08 -19.21
CA GLN A 105 6.69 -14.43 -18.46
C GLN A 105 7.86 -13.51 -18.86
N CYS A 106 8.62 -13.00 -17.89
CA CYS A 106 9.86 -12.27 -18.15
C CYS A 106 11.01 -12.84 -17.33
N LYS A 107 11.81 -13.71 -17.94
CA LYS A 107 12.90 -14.42 -17.27
C LYS A 107 12.36 -15.13 -16.01
N ASP A 108 12.96 -14.86 -14.86
CA ASP A 108 12.63 -15.30 -13.50
C ASP A 108 11.79 -14.28 -12.70
N LEU A 109 11.37 -13.16 -13.32
CA LEU A 109 10.53 -12.14 -12.69
C LEU A 109 9.04 -12.46 -12.85
N VAL A 110 8.34 -12.55 -11.72
CA VAL A 110 6.87 -12.73 -11.68
C VAL A 110 6.16 -11.38 -11.59
N MET A 111 5.28 -11.08 -12.54
CA MET A 111 4.38 -9.93 -12.45
C MET A 111 3.05 -10.35 -11.85
N LEU A 112 2.79 -9.90 -10.62
CA LEU A 112 1.57 -10.23 -9.91
C LEU A 112 0.38 -9.45 -10.50
N ALA A 113 -0.81 -10.04 -10.43
CA ALA A 113 -2.03 -9.39 -10.88
C ALA A 113 -2.35 -8.17 -9.99
N PRO A 114 -3.10 -7.17 -10.50
CA PRO A 114 -3.58 -6.06 -9.69
C PRO A 114 -4.27 -6.48 -8.41
N SER A 115 -5.10 -7.53 -8.48
CA SER A 115 -5.82 -8.03 -7.32
C SER A 115 -4.96 -8.58 -6.19
N THR A 116 -3.65 -8.79 -6.40
CA THR A 116 -2.77 -9.33 -5.36
C THR A 116 -2.41 -8.29 -4.29
N PHE A 117 -2.13 -7.04 -4.67
CA PHE A 117 -1.76 -5.97 -3.72
C PHE A 117 -2.60 -4.69 -3.87
N TYR A 118 -3.32 -4.56 -4.99
CA TYR A 118 -4.15 -3.41 -5.35
C TYR A 118 -5.56 -3.88 -5.74
N PRO A 119 -6.25 -4.70 -4.92
CA PRO A 119 -7.59 -5.23 -5.23
C PRO A 119 -8.64 -4.14 -5.39
N LEU A 120 -8.37 -2.93 -4.86
CA LEU A 120 -9.18 -1.76 -5.03
C LEU A 120 -8.32 -0.59 -5.51
N HIS A 121 -8.61 -0.09 -6.71
CA HIS A 121 -7.89 1.04 -7.30
C HIS A 121 -8.08 2.33 -6.49
N TRP A 122 -7.06 3.18 -6.42
CA TRP A 122 -7.06 4.39 -5.56
C TRP A 122 -8.26 5.31 -5.75
N LYS A 123 -8.85 5.39 -6.95
CA LYS A 123 -10.07 6.16 -7.21
C LYS A 123 -11.29 5.73 -6.39
N ARG A 124 -11.26 4.49 -5.89
CA ARG A 124 -12.33 3.85 -5.11
C ARG A 124 -11.97 3.76 -3.62
N TRP A 125 -10.94 4.47 -3.17
CA TRP A 125 -10.42 4.36 -1.79
C TRP A 125 -11.51 4.57 -0.72
N GLU A 126 -12.51 5.41 -0.98
CA GLU A 126 -13.59 5.72 -0.03
C GLU A 126 -14.42 4.48 0.34
N GLU A 127 -14.59 3.53 -0.60
CA GLU A 127 -15.39 2.32 -0.37
C GLU A 127 -14.86 1.51 0.83
N LEU A 128 -13.54 1.57 1.07
CA LEU A 128 -12.89 0.94 2.21
C LEU A 128 -13.47 1.39 3.57
N PHE A 129 -13.97 2.62 3.65
CA PHE A 129 -14.33 3.30 4.90
C PHE A 129 -15.84 3.59 5.01
N VAL A 130 -16.66 3.08 4.09
CA VAL A 130 -18.13 3.23 4.16
C VAL A 130 -18.68 2.33 5.27
N SER A 131 -19.33 2.92 6.27
CA SER A 131 -20.01 2.17 7.34
C SER A 131 -21.06 1.20 6.76
N GLY A 132 -21.06 -0.04 7.26
CA GLY A 132 -21.89 -1.14 6.73
C GLY A 132 -21.45 -1.71 5.39
N GLY A 133 -20.39 -1.17 4.77
CA GLY A 133 -19.90 -1.57 3.45
C GLY A 133 -19.33 -2.99 3.39
N SER A 134 -19.03 -3.64 4.52
CA SER A 134 -18.49 -5.00 4.53
C SER A 134 -19.52 -6.09 4.25
N SER A 135 -20.82 -5.80 4.41
CA SER A 135 -21.90 -6.80 4.36
C SER A 135 -22.00 -7.58 3.05
N SER A 136 -21.58 -6.97 1.93
CA SER A 136 -21.55 -7.58 0.59
C SER A 136 -20.14 -7.67 0.01
N TRP A 137 -19.10 -7.38 0.81
CA TRP A 137 -17.73 -7.31 0.32
C TRP A 137 -17.00 -8.65 0.45
N SER A 138 -16.31 -9.05 -0.60
CA SER A 138 -15.31 -10.12 -0.54
C SER A 138 -14.06 -9.73 -1.33
N TRP A 139 -12.90 -10.05 -0.77
CA TRP A 139 -11.63 -9.86 -1.46
C TRP A 139 -11.45 -10.94 -2.54
N PRO A 140 -10.88 -10.61 -3.72
CA PRO A 140 -10.45 -11.63 -4.68
C PRO A 140 -9.59 -12.70 -4.01
N HIS A 141 -9.74 -13.96 -4.41
CA HIS A 141 -9.08 -15.09 -3.75
C HIS A 141 -7.54 -14.99 -3.73
N ASN A 142 -6.95 -14.28 -4.69
CA ASN A 142 -5.50 -14.08 -4.78
C ASN A 142 -5.01 -12.80 -4.07
N THR A 143 -5.86 -12.15 -3.27
CA THR A 143 -5.48 -10.96 -2.49
C THR A 143 -4.52 -11.33 -1.38
N VAL A 144 -3.32 -10.73 -1.42
CA VAL A 144 -2.29 -10.88 -0.40
C VAL A 144 -2.17 -9.60 0.43
N GLY A 145 -2.23 -8.45 -0.24
CA GLY A 145 -2.17 -7.15 0.40
C GLY A 145 -3.31 -6.23 -0.03
N ILE A 146 -3.68 -5.31 0.85
CA ILE A 146 -4.68 -4.27 0.60
C ILE A 146 -4.01 -2.92 0.81
N HIS A 147 -3.84 -2.16 -0.27
CA HIS A 147 -3.36 -0.79 -0.22
C HIS A 147 -4.48 0.16 0.27
N LEU A 148 -4.24 0.89 1.35
CA LEU A 148 -5.23 1.79 1.98
C LEU A 148 -5.26 3.19 1.37
N TRP A 149 -4.23 3.56 0.61
CA TRP A 149 -4.15 4.80 -0.16
C TRP A 149 -4.11 6.04 0.73
N ASN A 150 -3.23 6.04 1.74
CA ASN A 150 -3.14 7.03 2.82
C ASN A 150 -2.97 8.48 2.32
N LYS A 151 -2.43 8.68 1.10
CA LYS A 151 -2.45 10.00 0.44
C LYS A 151 -3.86 10.60 0.38
N PHE A 152 -4.85 9.77 0.12
CA PHE A 152 -6.28 10.11 0.07
C PHE A 152 -7.00 9.79 1.38
N SER A 153 -6.70 8.64 1.99
CA SER A 153 -7.46 8.11 3.12
C SER A 153 -7.00 8.56 4.51
N LYS A 154 -5.93 9.36 4.65
CA LYS A 154 -5.43 9.85 5.96
C LYS A 154 -6.47 10.53 6.85
N GLY A 155 -7.53 11.08 6.25
CA GLY A 155 -8.64 11.73 6.95
C GLY A 155 -9.79 10.79 7.33
N ALA A 156 -9.76 9.54 6.87
CA ALA A 156 -10.78 8.52 7.12
C ALA A 156 -10.26 7.52 8.19
N PRO A 157 -10.64 7.70 9.45
CA PRO A 157 -10.17 6.81 10.52
C PRO A 157 -10.87 5.45 10.47
N LEU A 158 -10.17 4.42 10.96
CA LEU A 158 -10.81 3.16 11.34
C LEU A 158 -11.79 3.39 12.50
N HIS A 159 -13.02 2.91 12.35
CA HIS A 159 -14.06 2.97 13.36
C HIS A 159 -14.50 1.57 13.78
N PRO A 160 -13.96 1.05 14.91
CA PRO A 160 -14.32 -0.30 15.36
C PRO A 160 -15.83 -0.48 15.51
N GLY A 161 -16.38 -1.48 14.83
CA GLY A 161 -17.79 -1.88 14.87
C GLY A 161 -18.71 -1.11 13.92
N ASP A 162 -18.18 -0.27 13.03
CA ASP A 162 -18.98 0.44 12.03
C ASP A 162 -19.34 -0.41 10.80
N GLY A 163 -18.79 -1.62 10.68
CA GLY A 163 -19.05 -2.55 9.58
C GLY A 163 -18.49 -2.09 8.23
N SER A 164 -17.53 -1.17 8.22
CA SER A 164 -16.77 -0.84 7.01
C SER A 164 -15.86 -2.00 6.60
N ILE A 165 -15.39 -1.98 5.35
CA ILE A 165 -14.47 -2.99 4.83
C ILE A 165 -13.17 -2.99 5.66
N VAL A 166 -12.67 -1.80 6.00
CA VAL A 166 -11.48 -1.60 6.85
C VAL A 166 -11.72 -2.11 8.26
N ASP A 167 -12.90 -1.90 8.84
CA ASP A 167 -13.29 -2.45 10.14
C ASP A 167 -13.25 -3.98 10.15
N ALA A 168 -14.03 -4.62 9.27
CA ALA A 168 -14.11 -6.08 9.18
C ALA A 168 -12.75 -6.72 8.84
N THR A 169 -11.98 -6.10 7.93
CA THR A 169 -10.66 -6.60 7.54
C THR A 169 -9.65 -6.47 8.68
N SER A 170 -9.65 -5.35 9.41
CA SER A 170 -8.77 -5.14 10.57
C SER A 170 -9.05 -6.14 11.68
N GLN A 171 -10.32 -6.34 12.00
CA GLN A 171 -10.75 -7.23 13.06
C GLN A 171 -10.27 -8.66 12.80
N LYS A 172 -10.34 -9.11 11.54
CA LYS A 172 -9.91 -10.45 11.12
C LYS A 172 -8.39 -10.62 11.10
N ASN A 173 -7.66 -9.66 10.51
CA ASN A 173 -6.24 -9.84 10.16
C ASN A 173 -5.26 -9.20 11.15
N CYS A 174 -5.70 -8.22 11.94
CA CYS A 174 -4.87 -7.48 12.89
C CYS A 174 -5.55 -7.30 14.27
N PRO A 175 -6.05 -8.38 14.91
CA PRO A 175 -6.94 -8.29 16.07
C PRO A 175 -6.33 -7.51 17.25
N LYS A 176 -5.03 -7.67 17.51
CA LYS A 176 -4.35 -6.95 18.62
C LYS A 176 -4.34 -5.44 18.44
N ILE A 177 -4.05 -4.98 17.21
CA ILE A 177 -4.04 -3.54 16.88
C ILE A 177 -5.48 -3.02 16.88
N TYR A 178 -6.41 -3.79 16.32
CA TYR A 178 -7.84 -3.47 16.30
C TYR A 178 -8.40 -3.23 17.70
N ASP A 179 -8.14 -4.15 18.65
CA ASP A 179 -8.57 -4.02 20.04
C ASP A 179 -7.98 -2.78 20.71
N THR A 180 -6.69 -2.50 20.45
CA THR A 180 -6.00 -1.32 20.98
C THR A 180 -6.65 -0.03 20.49
N VAL A 181 -6.97 0.06 19.19
CA VAL A 181 -7.69 1.22 18.61
C VAL A 181 -9.06 1.37 19.26
N GLY A 182 -9.78 0.26 19.48
CA GLY A 182 -11.07 0.26 20.19
C GLY A 182 -10.96 0.81 21.62
N GLN A 183 -9.93 0.41 22.37
CA GLN A 183 -9.68 0.91 23.73
C GLN A 183 -9.34 2.41 23.75
N ILE A 184 -8.44 2.86 22.86
CA ILE A 184 -8.06 4.27 22.73
C ILE A 184 -9.29 5.13 22.42
N ARG A 185 -10.17 4.66 21.54
CA ARG A 185 -11.42 5.37 21.21
C ARG A 185 -12.34 5.49 22.43
N LYS A 186 -12.58 4.39 23.16
CA LYS A 186 -13.40 4.41 24.38
C LYS A 186 -12.85 5.40 25.42
N LEU A 187 -11.53 5.44 25.60
CA LEU A 187 -10.87 6.40 26.49
C LEU A 187 -11.06 7.85 26.02
N ARG A 188 -10.89 8.12 24.72
CA ARG A 188 -11.11 9.45 24.14
C ARG A 188 -12.55 9.93 24.35
N ASP A 189 -13.53 9.07 24.06
CA ASP A 189 -14.95 9.38 24.23
C ASP A 189 -15.28 9.66 25.70
N HIS A 190 -14.71 8.88 26.62
CA HIS A 190 -14.86 9.10 28.07
C HIS A 190 -14.29 10.46 28.51
N LEU A 191 -13.09 10.82 28.05
CA LEU A 191 -12.44 12.09 28.36
C LEU A 191 -13.22 13.29 27.79
N GLN A 192 -13.74 13.18 26.56
CA GLN A 192 -14.57 14.21 25.94
C GLN A 192 -15.87 14.43 26.72
N ARG A 193 -16.56 13.36 27.12
CA ARG A 193 -17.78 13.45 27.96
C ARG A 193 -17.48 14.12 29.31
N ARG A 194 -16.35 13.82 29.94
CA ARG A 194 -15.92 14.48 31.19
C ARG A 194 -15.67 15.98 31.00
N LYS A 195 -15.01 16.38 29.91
CA LYS A 195 -14.75 17.79 29.59
C LYS A 195 -16.06 18.56 29.38
N MET A 196 -17.00 17.99 28.61
CA MET A 196 -18.32 18.59 28.37
C MET A 196 -19.12 18.76 29.68
N ARG A 197 -19.10 17.76 30.57
CA ARG A 197 -19.74 17.86 31.89
C ARG A 197 -19.15 18.96 32.77
N LYS A 198 -17.83 19.20 32.72
CA LYS A 198 -17.20 20.31 33.46
C LYS A 198 -17.62 21.67 32.92
N ILE A 199 -17.63 21.84 31.59
CA ILE A 199 -18.08 23.09 30.93
C ILE A 199 -19.53 23.39 31.30
N SER A 200 -20.41 22.40 31.20
CA SER A 200 -21.84 22.54 31.55
C SER A 200 -22.09 22.93 33.01
N ARG A 201 -21.21 22.52 33.94
CA ARG A 201 -21.32 22.92 35.36
C ARG A 201 -20.87 24.37 35.57
N HIS A 202 -19.76 24.78 34.96
CA HIS A 202 -19.29 26.18 35.06
C HIS A 202 -20.26 27.17 34.41
N SER A 203 -21.00 26.78 33.38
CA SER A 203 -22.03 27.63 32.76
C SER A 203 -23.35 27.70 33.55
N GLN A 204 -23.54 26.85 34.57
CA GLN A 204 -24.73 26.88 35.45
C GLN A 204 -24.44 27.62 36.76
N GLU A 205 -23.17 27.86 37.08
CA GLU A 205 -22.71 28.57 38.29
C GLU A 205 -22.32 30.05 38.02
N ALA A 206 -22.45 30.51 36.77
CA ALA A 206 -22.22 31.89 36.32
C ALA A 206 -23.54 32.52 35.84
#